data_AF-A0AAW1H6L1-F1
#
_entry.id   AF-A0AAW1H6L1-F1
#
_cell.length_a   1.000
_cell.length_b   1.000
_cell.length_c   1.000
_cell.angle_alpha   90.00
_cell.angle_beta   90.00
_cell.angle_gamma   90.00
#
_symmetry.space_group_name_H-M   'P 1'
#
loop_
_entity.id
_entity.type
_entity.pdbx_description
1 polymer ?
#
loop_
_entity_poly.entity_id
_entity_poly.type
_entity_poly.pdbx_seq_one_letter_code
_entity_poly.pdbx_strand_id
1 'polypeptide(L)'
;MLMAKPEGNSMPVLAAEDVHVITVYGRIYSFQVDKVAMQLRCYRFYRDAVVQQGSLPVYSSKVSVSVVDNVLLVHQVDAKVVILYDLFVDSRAPISAPLPMLLRGQHRGSQASFQPSSKADENSEPEQTNDNEVTLYKDGWTFLNPDLICDSSCGLLWKIHLDLEAVSASSSDIPSVLEFLQRRKLEAIKAKQLCLSLARTIILEHRPVSVVARALDILVTSYSHAIKTGNYFKGIAMEKSPVSDTQHAHSPRNAADGLSNNVNTRGSVKINSAVITPNESAIQSLSLSDSESDEGTAVRSSVGNKSITSAENFGANDQLSFEQSRSAGPGSVPVDANNVEQQNSEVNTAAVSPDEIYSFVFGPADEMAGDPDYLVALIVEFLRSASVEKIRIYPNTYVLVIQLLARGERYAELGLFIIDKIIEPSKEVAYQLLESGRLHRPTRKLGIDMLRQLNLHHDYVLSLLQNGYHQEALRYARKHKVVTVRPSLFLEEAYGSNDSQRLAAVLRFLTDFMPAFKSTPDHATYSHILAQLNASS
;
A
#
# COMPACT_ATOMS: atom_id res chain seq x y z
N MET A 1 46.37 41.54 48.31
CA MET A 1 45.27 40.54 48.41
C MET A 1 43.97 41.27 48.13
N LEU A 2 43.50 41.23 46.88
CA LEU A 2 42.22 41.84 46.48
C LEU A 2 41.19 40.71 46.36
N MET A 3 40.08 40.83 47.09
CA MET A 3 38.98 39.88 47.00
C MET A 3 38.25 40.09 45.68
N ALA A 4 38.32 39.10 44.78
CA ALA A 4 37.40 39.02 43.67
C ALA A 4 35.97 38.87 44.23
N LYS A 5 35.04 39.72 43.79
CA LYS A 5 33.62 39.47 44.03
C LYS A 5 33.21 38.22 43.25
N PRO A 6 32.35 37.33 43.79
CA PRO A 6 31.76 36.29 42.96
C PRO A 6 30.95 36.96 41.85
N GLU A 7 31.21 36.60 40.61
CA GLU A 7 30.42 37.04 39.47
C GLU A 7 29.01 36.46 39.61
N GLY A 8 27.98 37.30 39.45
CA GLY A 8 26.59 36.89 39.65
C GLY A 8 26.17 35.87 38.58
N ASN A 9 25.39 34.85 39.00
CA ASN A 9 24.91 33.72 38.19
C ASN A 9 24.83 34.02 36.68
N SER A 10 25.87 33.64 35.94
CA SER A 10 25.92 33.72 34.48
C SER A 10 25.12 32.59 33.85
N MET A 11 23.83 32.49 34.21
CA MET A 11 22.89 31.69 33.44
C MET A 11 22.81 32.28 32.02
N PRO A 12 22.95 31.47 30.96
CA PRO A 12 22.80 31.98 29.61
C PRO A 12 21.39 32.51 29.43
N VAL A 13 21.27 33.82 29.18
CA VAL A 13 19.98 34.46 28.89
C VAL A 13 19.51 33.94 27.54
N LEU A 14 18.52 33.04 27.56
CA LEU A 14 17.87 32.55 26.35
C LEU A 14 17.18 33.73 25.65
N ALA A 15 17.73 34.14 24.50
CA ALA A 15 17.09 35.13 23.66
C ALA A 15 15.84 34.51 23.00
N ALA A 16 14.77 35.29 22.83
CA ALA A 16 13.53 34.80 22.22
C ALA A 16 13.71 34.37 20.75
N GLU A 17 14.71 34.93 20.06
CA GLU A 17 15.13 34.51 18.71
C GLU A 17 15.72 33.09 18.66
N ASP A 18 16.34 32.64 19.75
CA ASP A 18 17.03 31.34 19.83
C ASP A 18 16.10 30.19 20.25
N VAL A 19 14.79 30.43 20.38
CA VAL A 19 13.81 29.43 20.84
C VAL A 19 12.63 29.34 19.88
N HIS A 20 12.55 28.24 19.13
CA HIS A 20 11.45 27.96 18.21
C HIS A 20 10.49 26.91 18.80
N VAL A 21 9.19 27.19 18.83
CA VAL A 21 8.16 26.20 19.22
C VAL A 21 7.40 25.75 17.97
N ILE A 22 7.27 24.44 17.79
CA ILE A 22 6.64 23.81 16.62
C ILE A 22 5.75 22.63 17.01
N THR A 23 4.86 22.22 16.09
CA THR A 23 4.07 20.98 16.21
C THR A 23 4.43 20.04 15.06
N VAL A 24 4.83 18.81 15.39
CA VAL A 24 5.27 17.78 14.42
C VAL A 24 4.69 16.43 14.83
N TYR A 25 4.02 15.73 13.90
CA TYR A 25 3.28 14.48 14.17
C TYR A 25 2.30 14.58 15.37
N GLY A 26 1.67 15.74 15.53
CA GLY A 26 0.74 16.02 16.64
C GLY A 26 1.41 16.17 18.02
N ARG A 27 2.74 16.26 18.08
CA ARG A 27 3.54 16.45 19.29
C ARG A 27 4.12 17.87 19.28
N ILE A 28 4.12 18.55 20.42
CA ILE A 28 4.74 19.87 20.58
C ILE A 28 6.21 19.69 20.93
N TYR A 29 7.07 20.45 20.24
CA TYR A 29 8.50 20.50 20.49
C TYR A 29 8.96 21.96 20.63
N SER A 30 9.99 22.16 21.44
CA SER A 30 10.78 23.39 21.49
C SER A 30 12.20 23.07 21.06
N PHE A 31 12.74 23.90 20.17
CA PHE A 31 14.11 23.83 19.69
C PHE A 31 14.87 25.06 20.16
N GLN A 32 16.00 24.84 20.81
CA GLN A 32 16.89 25.90 21.31
C GLN A 32 18.14 25.93 20.44
N VAL A 33 18.47 27.08 19.86
CA VAL A 33 19.74 27.31 19.16
C VAL A 33 20.84 27.53 20.19
N ASP A 34 21.79 26.60 20.25
CA ASP A 34 23.02 26.73 21.02
C ASP A 34 24.14 27.20 20.09
N LYS A 35 24.23 28.54 19.94
CA LYS A 35 25.23 29.24 19.12
C LYS A 35 26.69 28.96 19.53
N VAL A 36 26.93 28.42 20.73
CA VAL A 36 28.29 28.10 21.23
C VAL A 36 28.64 26.64 20.98
N ALA A 37 27.71 25.71 21.22
CA ALA A 37 27.90 24.29 20.92
C ALA A 37 27.67 23.93 19.44
N MET A 38 27.21 24.89 18.61
CA MET A 38 26.75 24.70 17.23
C MET A 38 25.71 23.57 17.12
N GLN A 39 24.70 23.63 17.99
CA GLN A 39 23.67 22.59 18.10
C GLN A 39 22.27 23.17 18.25
N LEU A 40 21.30 22.58 17.58
CA LEU A 40 19.87 22.80 17.82
C LEU A 40 19.38 21.75 18.82
N ARG A 41 19.26 22.12 20.11
CA ARG A 41 18.81 21.23 21.18
C ARG A 41 17.30 21.02 21.07
N CYS A 42 16.84 19.77 21.09
CA CYS A 42 15.44 19.40 20.93
C CYS A 42 14.81 18.98 22.26
N TYR A 43 13.71 19.61 22.64
CA TYR A 43 12.90 19.28 23.81
C TYR A 43 11.46 18.99 23.41
N ARG A 44 10.89 17.89 23.89
CA ARG A 44 9.49 17.53 23.65
C ARG A 44 8.63 17.93 24.84
N PHE A 45 7.49 18.54 24.56
CA PHE A 45 6.52 18.96 25.56
C PHE A 45 5.45 17.87 25.73
N TYR A 46 5.19 17.54 27.00
CA TYR A 46 4.09 16.71 27.48
C TYR A 46 3.22 17.58 28.40
N ARG A 47 2.03 17.11 28.80
CA ARG A 47 1.11 17.90 29.63
C ARG A 47 1.76 18.38 30.95
N ASP A 48 2.56 17.51 31.57
CA ASP A 48 3.09 17.70 32.92
C ASP A 48 4.64 17.75 32.98
N ALA A 49 5.32 17.71 31.82
CA ALA A 49 6.78 17.62 31.75
C ALA A 49 7.36 18.11 30.41
N VAL A 50 8.62 18.55 30.42
CA VAL A 50 9.43 18.83 29.23
C VAL A 50 10.64 17.89 29.24
N VAL A 51 10.90 17.18 28.15
CA VAL A 51 11.93 16.12 28.09
C VAL A 51 12.86 16.38 26.90
N GLN A 52 14.16 16.51 27.15
CA GLN A 52 15.15 16.62 26.07
C GLN A 52 15.17 15.33 25.24
N GLN A 53 15.02 15.43 23.92
CA GLN A 53 15.08 14.30 22.98
C GLN A 53 16.48 14.16 22.35
N GLY A 54 17.28 15.24 22.35
CA GLY A 54 18.65 15.24 21.86
C GLY A 54 19.10 16.62 21.39
N SER A 55 19.97 16.61 20.38
CA SER A 55 20.36 17.79 19.61
C SER A 55 20.66 17.39 18.16
N LEU A 56 20.53 18.36 17.26
CA LEU A 56 20.88 18.25 15.84
C LEU A 56 22.03 19.23 15.54
N PRO A 57 22.94 18.94 14.59
CA PRO A 57 24.05 19.83 14.27
C PRO A 57 23.58 21.10 13.55
N VAL A 58 24.27 22.21 13.83
CA VAL A 58 24.10 23.53 13.20
C VAL A 58 25.42 23.96 12.57
N TYR A 59 25.33 24.70 11.46
CA TYR A 59 26.47 25.09 10.62
C TYR A 59 26.46 26.60 10.29
N SER A 60 25.57 27.36 10.92
CA SER A 60 25.30 28.79 10.68
C SER A 60 25.00 29.47 12.01
N SER A 61 25.39 30.74 12.15
CA SER A 61 25.09 31.58 13.32
C SER A 61 23.62 32.04 13.35
N LYS A 62 23.04 32.26 12.16
CA LYS A 62 21.65 32.64 11.92
C LYS A 62 20.86 31.39 11.52
N VAL A 63 20.31 30.70 12.50
CA VAL A 63 19.43 29.52 12.27
C VAL A 63 17.98 29.97 12.21
N SER A 64 17.19 29.27 11.40
CA SER A 64 15.73 29.29 11.54
C SER A 64 15.15 27.88 11.41
N VAL A 65 13.94 27.69 11.93
CA VAL A 65 13.19 26.43 11.85
C VAL A 65 11.87 26.67 11.13
N SER A 66 11.47 25.70 10.31
CA SER A 66 10.13 25.62 9.70
C SER A 66 9.62 24.17 9.75
N VAL A 67 8.33 23.95 9.49
CA VAL A 67 7.70 22.63 9.40
C VAL A 67 6.81 22.55 8.17
N VAL A 68 7.06 21.58 7.29
CA VAL A 68 6.18 21.27 6.16
C VAL A 68 5.83 19.79 6.21
N ASP A 69 4.55 19.44 6.18
CA ASP A 69 4.06 18.06 6.23
C ASP A 69 4.63 17.18 7.37
N ASN A 70 4.92 17.76 8.54
CA ASN A 70 5.60 17.09 9.67
C ASN A 70 7.10 16.78 9.46
N VAL A 71 7.74 17.34 8.44
CA VAL A 71 9.20 17.38 8.30
C VAL A 71 9.74 18.60 9.04
N LEU A 72 10.82 18.44 9.80
CA LEU A 72 11.57 19.56 10.37
C LEU A 72 12.53 20.11 9.31
N LEU A 73 12.38 21.39 8.98
CA LEU A 73 13.29 22.13 8.12
C LEU A 73 14.19 22.99 9.02
N VAL A 74 15.50 22.74 9.01
CA VAL A 74 16.50 23.57 9.71
C VAL A 74 17.24 24.39 8.67
N HIS A 75 16.94 25.69 8.62
CA HIS A 75 17.52 26.65 7.70
C HIS A 75 18.86 27.16 8.27
N GLN A 76 19.94 26.90 7.54
CA GLN A 76 21.29 27.42 7.81
C GLN A 76 21.46 28.69 6.98
N VAL A 77 20.99 29.85 7.49
CA VAL A 77 20.78 31.06 6.67
C VAL A 77 22.09 31.56 6.06
N ASP A 78 23.17 31.58 6.83
CA ASP A 78 24.49 32.05 6.35
C ASP A 78 25.05 31.12 5.26
N ALA A 79 24.79 29.81 5.38
CA ALA A 79 25.21 28.77 4.43
C ALA A 79 24.25 28.58 3.25
N LYS A 80 23.10 29.28 3.25
CA LYS A 80 22.04 29.25 2.23
C LYS A 80 21.46 27.86 1.90
N VAL A 81 21.55 26.91 2.84
CA VAL A 81 21.00 25.55 2.71
C VAL A 81 19.96 25.24 3.79
N VAL A 82 19.03 24.34 3.47
CA VAL A 82 18.10 23.73 4.43
C VAL A 82 18.47 22.26 4.64
N ILE A 83 18.38 21.81 5.89
CA ILE A 83 18.60 20.42 6.29
C ILE A 83 17.26 19.85 6.77
N LEU A 84 16.89 18.67 6.27
CA LEU A 84 15.59 18.04 6.49
C LEU A 84 15.69 16.87 7.47
N TYR A 85 14.84 16.83 8.49
CA TYR A 85 14.77 15.73 9.46
C TYR A 85 13.33 15.20 9.65
N ASP A 86 13.15 13.88 9.72
CA ASP A 86 11.87 13.24 10.04
C ASP A 86 11.85 12.87 11.54
N LEU A 87 11.15 13.67 12.35
CA LEU A 87 11.02 13.47 13.80
C LEU A 87 10.07 12.32 14.19
N PHE A 88 9.64 11.48 13.25
CA PHE A 88 9.00 10.20 13.55
C PHE A 88 10.04 9.11 13.85
N VAL A 89 11.22 9.17 13.21
CA VAL A 89 12.32 8.23 13.42
C VAL A 89 13.22 8.77 14.53
N ASP A 90 13.64 7.92 15.47
CA ASP A 90 14.62 8.31 16.49
C ASP A 90 16.06 8.49 15.94
N SER A 91 16.21 8.40 14.60
CA SER A 91 17.43 8.74 13.87
C SER A 91 17.64 10.25 13.84
N ARG A 92 18.81 10.70 14.27
CA ARG A 92 19.24 12.11 14.17
C ARG A 92 19.95 12.42 12.85
N ALA A 93 19.94 11.50 11.89
CA ALA A 93 20.45 11.73 10.55
C ALA A 93 19.47 12.58 9.71
N PRO A 94 19.95 13.41 8.78
CA PRO A 94 19.09 14.10 7.83
C PRO A 94 18.55 13.12 6.78
N ILE A 95 17.38 13.43 6.20
CA ILE A 95 16.69 12.61 5.18
C ILE A 95 17.47 12.59 3.86
N SER A 96 18.13 13.70 3.53
CA SER A 96 18.88 13.95 2.30
C SER A 96 20.18 14.72 2.61
N ALA A 97 21.02 14.93 1.60
CA ALA A 97 22.03 15.97 1.67
C ALA A 97 21.38 17.36 1.95
N PRO A 98 22.12 18.33 2.52
CA PRO A 98 21.65 19.72 2.61
C PRO A 98 21.35 20.30 1.23
N LEU A 99 20.17 20.87 1.05
CA LEU A 99 19.70 21.39 -0.24
C LEU A 99 19.62 22.92 -0.23
N PRO A 100 19.91 23.61 -1.35
CA PRO A 100 19.51 25.01 -1.51
C PRO A 100 17.98 25.12 -1.57
N MET A 101 17.43 26.25 -1.15
CA MET A 101 16.03 26.55 -1.47
C MET A 101 15.91 27.00 -2.94
N LEU A 102 14.74 26.83 -3.55
CA LEU A 102 14.46 27.22 -4.92
C LEU A 102 13.19 28.07 -4.96
N LEU A 103 13.22 29.16 -5.74
CA LEU A 103 12.05 30.03 -5.92
C LEU A 103 11.17 29.49 -7.06
N ARG A 104 9.87 29.33 -6.81
CA ARG A 104 8.86 28.94 -7.81
C ARG A 104 7.70 29.93 -7.78
N GLY A 105 7.00 30.06 -8.91
CA GLY A 105 5.79 30.90 -9.02
C GLY A 105 6.03 32.40 -9.24
N GLN A 106 7.26 32.83 -9.53
CA GLN A 106 7.52 34.23 -9.90
C GLN A 106 6.85 34.54 -11.25
N HIS A 107 5.81 35.38 -11.23
CA HIS A 107 5.22 35.91 -12.45
C HIS A 107 6.29 36.68 -13.24
N ARG A 108 6.74 36.11 -14.37
CA ARG A 108 7.35 36.92 -15.44
C ARG A 108 6.26 37.85 -15.95
N GLY A 109 6.29 39.10 -15.48
CA GLY A 109 5.34 40.13 -15.89
C GLY A 109 5.33 40.23 -17.41
N SER A 110 4.17 40.07 -18.02
CA SER A 110 4.02 40.07 -19.47
C SER A 110 4.36 41.44 -20.04
N GLN A 111 5.59 41.64 -20.54
CA GLN A 111 5.93 42.78 -21.39
C GLN A 111 5.35 42.57 -22.80
N ALA A 112 4.02 42.51 -22.85
CA ALA A 112 3.24 42.44 -24.08
C ALA A 112 2.07 43.43 -23.99
N SER A 113 2.38 44.74 -24.01
CA SER A 113 1.47 45.74 -24.55
C SER A 113 2.15 47.08 -24.83
N PHE A 114 1.73 47.72 -25.93
CA PHE A 114 1.92 49.15 -26.26
C PHE A 114 3.35 49.65 -26.53
N GLN A 115 3.81 49.44 -27.76
CA GLN A 115 4.53 50.49 -28.48
C GLN A 115 3.60 51.69 -28.74
N PRO A 116 4.09 52.92 -28.57
CA PRO A 116 3.77 54.05 -29.44
C PRO A 116 5.00 54.40 -30.28
N SER A 117 4.82 54.66 -31.57
CA SER A 117 5.92 54.95 -32.49
C SER A 117 6.37 56.41 -32.45
N SER A 118 7.65 56.64 -32.13
CA SER A 118 8.41 57.85 -32.48
C SER A 118 9.85 57.47 -32.84
N LYS A 119 10.58 58.35 -33.55
CA LYS A 119 11.88 58.05 -34.19
C LYS A 119 13.02 58.87 -33.58
N ALA A 120 14.23 58.29 -33.67
CA ALA A 120 15.53 58.92 -33.40
C ALA A 120 15.78 59.32 -31.92
N ASP A 121 17.00 59.33 -31.39
CA ASP A 121 18.35 59.33 -32.01
C ASP A 121 19.28 58.21 -31.48
N GLU A 122 20.54 58.22 -31.93
CA GLU A 122 21.61 57.26 -31.57
C GLU A 122 22.38 57.65 -30.27
N ASN A 123 23.34 56.80 -29.87
CA ASN A 123 24.28 56.93 -28.75
C ASN A 123 23.72 56.83 -27.31
N SER A 124 23.64 55.60 -26.82
CA SER A 124 24.12 55.23 -25.48
C SER A 124 24.57 53.76 -25.49
N GLU A 125 25.55 53.40 -24.65
CA GLU A 125 26.08 52.03 -24.59
C GLU A 125 25.07 51.05 -23.97
N PRO A 126 25.17 49.74 -24.28
CA PRO A 126 24.34 48.73 -23.63
C PRO A 126 24.76 48.54 -22.16
N GLU A 127 24.22 49.38 -21.27
CA GLU A 127 24.18 49.07 -19.84
C GLU A 127 23.46 47.73 -19.67
N GLN A 128 24.23 46.70 -19.32
CA GLN A 128 23.71 45.41 -18.88
C GLN A 128 23.06 45.61 -17.51
N THR A 129 21.85 46.15 -17.53
CA THR A 129 20.97 46.29 -16.36
C THR A 129 20.66 44.89 -15.87
N ASN A 130 21.39 44.49 -14.83
CA ASN A 130 21.52 43.09 -14.40
C ASN A 130 20.17 42.38 -14.29
N ASP A 131 20.14 41.13 -14.77
CA ASP A 131 19.04 40.22 -14.52
C ASP A 131 18.74 40.22 -13.00
N ASN A 132 17.47 40.38 -12.62
CA ASN A 132 17.08 40.45 -11.21
C ASN A 132 17.11 39.04 -10.58
N GLU A 133 18.31 38.49 -10.40
CA GLU A 133 18.55 37.26 -9.66
C GLU A 133 18.07 37.46 -8.23
N VAL A 134 16.93 36.83 -7.89
CA VAL A 134 16.29 37.02 -6.60
C VAL A 134 17.13 36.32 -5.53
N THR A 135 18.04 37.08 -4.93
CA THR A 135 18.96 36.59 -3.90
C THR A 135 18.14 35.98 -2.76
N LEU A 136 18.29 34.67 -2.56
CA LEU A 136 17.66 33.95 -1.47
C LEU A 136 18.33 34.29 -0.13
N TYR A 137 17.59 34.15 0.97
CA TYR A 137 18.07 34.43 2.32
C TYR A 137 18.56 35.88 2.53
N LYS A 138 17.80 36.87 2.06
CA LYS A 138 18.08 38.30 2.34
C LYS A 138 17.92 38.61 3.83
N ASP A 139 18.57 39.66 4.32
CA ASP A 139 18.44 40.07 5.72
C ASP A 139 17.03 40.54 6.12
N GLY A 140 16.21 41.00 5.16
CA GLY A 140 14.81 41.32 5.36
C GLY A 140 13.85 40.12 5.41
N TRP A 141 14.35 38.88 5.34
CA TRP A 141 13.53 37.67 5.43
C TRP A 141 13.27 37.27 6.87
N THR A 142 12.00 37.11 7.22
CA THR A 142 11.54 36.60 8.52
C THR A 142 10.76 35.30 8.30
N PHE A 143 11.12 34.26 9.05
CA PHE A 143 10.47 32.95 8.98
C PHE A 143 9.30 32.91 9.97
N LEU A 144 8.16 32.39 9.54
CA LEU A 144 6.91 32.37 10.29
C LEU A 144 6.40 30.92 10.32
N ASN A 145 6.41 30.32 11.51
CA ASN A 145 5.96 28.94 11.69
C ASN A 145 4.48 28.77 11.29
N PRO A 146 4.11 27.69 10.56
CA PRO A 146 4.95 26.55 10.23
C PRO A 146 5.75 26.71 8.91
N ASP A 147 5.19 27.32 7.87
CA ASP A 147 5.65 27.16 6.48
C ASP A 147 5.71 28.47 5.66
N LEU A 148 5.86 29.63 6.31
CA LEU A 148 5.84 30.94 5.64
C LEU A 148 7.15 31.73 5.80
N ILE A 149 7.49 32.54 4.81
CA ILE A 149 8.61 33.50 4.84
C ILE A 149 8.11 34.87 4.38
N CYS A 150 8.18 35.88 5.25
CA CYS A 150 7.87 37.27 4.91
C CYS A 150 9.16 38.01 4.52
N ASP A 151 9.26 38.44 3.26
CA ASP A 151 10.34 39.30 2.76
C ASP A 151 9.94 40.77 2.88
N SER A 152 10.38 41.40 3.98
CA SER A 152 10.11 42.82 4.25
C SER A 152 10.82 43.77 3.29
N SER A 153 11.77 43.30 2.47
CA SER A 153 12.47 44.14 1.47
C SER A 153 11.66 44.36 0.19
N CYS A 154 10.70 43.49 -0.11
CA CYS A 154 9.84 43.61 -1.30
C CYS A 154 8.33 43.49 -0.99
N GLY A 155 7.94 43.30 0.27
CA GLY A 155 6.54 43.19 0.68
C GLY A 155 5.86 41.88 0.26
N LEU A 156 6.64 40.83 -0.01
CA LEU A 156 6.14 39.53 -0.46
C LEU A 156 6.09 38.51 0.68
N LEU A 157 5.02 37.72 0.69
CA LEU A 157 4.85 36.56 1.57
C LEU A 157 5.00 35.28 0.74
N TRP A 158 6.05 34.52 1.00
CA TRP A 158 6.34 33.25 0.36
C TRP A 158 5.84 32.08 1.22
N LYS A 159 5.51 30.97 0.56
CA LYS A 159 5.13 29.72 1.22
C LYS A 159 6.09 28.58 0.85
N ILE A 160 6.67 27.95 1.86
CA ILE A 160 7.61 26.84 1.73
C ILE A 160 6.84 25.57 1.35
N HIS A 161 7.36 24.84 0.36
CA HIS A 161 6.85 23.55 -0.08
C HIS A 161 8.01 22.55 -0.17
N LEU A 162 7.75 21.26 0.07
CA LEU A 162 8.75 20.21 -0.04
C LEU A 162 8.77 19.66 -1.47
N ASP A 163 9.89 19.81 -2.16
CA ASP A 163 10.08 19.09 -3.43
C ASP A 163 10.49 17.63 -3.15
N LEU A 164 9.49 16.74 -3.09
CA LEU A 164 9.71 15.32 -2.83
C LEU A 164 10.61 14.63 -3.87
N GLU A 165 10.68 15.15 -5.08
CA GLU A 165 11.46 14.60 -6.19
C GLU A 165 12.93 14.97 -6.02
N ALA A 166 13.23 16.24 -5.70
CA ALA A 166 14.57 16.67 -5.33
C ALA A 166 15.09 15.98 -4.06
N VAL A 167 14.24 15.76 -3.05
CA VAL A 167 14.59 15.00 -1.83
C VAL A 167 14.87 13.53 -2.16
N SER A 168 14.07 12.91 -3.02
CA SER A 168 14.28 11.50 -3.43
C SER A 168 15.56 11.32 -4.26
N ALA A 169 15.90 12.28 -5.12
CA ALA A 169 17.08 12.23 -5.97
C ALA A 169 18.41 12.60 -5.24
N SER A 170 18.34 13.19 -4.04
CA SER A 170 19.50 13.69 -3.27
C SER A 170 19.82 12.86 -2.01
N SER A 171 19.24 11.67 -1.90
CA SER A 171 19.51 10.72 -0.80
C SER A 171 19.89 9.35 -1.35
N SER A 172 20.90 8.73 -0.73
CA SER A 172 21.47 7.44 -1.16
C SER A 172 20.89 6.23 -0.41
N ASP A 173 20.15 6.45 0.68
CA ASP A 173 19.52 5.39 1.49
C ASP A 173 18.05 5.21 1.10
N ILE A 174 17.81 4.49 0.00
CA ILE A 174 16.45 4.23 -0.53
C ILE A 174 15.48 3.73 0.56
N PRO A 175 15.84 2.78 1.46
CA PRO A 175 15.01 2.42 2.63
C PRO A 175 14.47 3.63 3.41
N SER A 176 15.32 4.57 3.82
CA SER A 176 14.90 5.75 4.59
C SER A 176 14.06 6.73 3.76
N VAL A 177 14.34 6.85 2.45
CA VAL A 177 13.52 7.66 1.53
C VAL A 177 12.11 7.07 1.38
N LEU A 178 11.96 5.75 1.22
CA LEU A 178 10.66 5.10 1.11
C LEU A 178 9.84 5.19 2.41
N GLU A 179 10.51 5.13 3.55
CA GLU A 179 9.87 5.31 4.86
C GLU A 179 9.40 6.76 5.06
N PHE A 180 10.23 7.73 4.65
CA PHE A 180 9.90 9.16 4.63
C PHE A 180 8.73 9.47 3.68
N LEU A 181 8.74 8.95 2.45
CA LEU A 181 7.73 9.23 1.42
C LEU A 181 6.35 8.71 1.83
N GLN A 182 6.26 7.50 2.39
CA GLN A 182 4.97 6.92 2.80
C GLN A 182 4.31 7.64 4.00
N ARG A 183 5.04 8.53 4.69
CA ARG A 183 4.50 9.42 5.73
C ARG A 183 3.92 10.73 5.19
N ARG A 184 4.14 11.07 3.91
CA ARG A 184 3.66 12.34 3.30
C ARG A 184 2.14 12.36 3.16
N LYS A 185 1.55 13.53 3.34
CA LYS A 185 0.09 13.78 3.26
C LYS A 185 -0.28 14.95 2.35
N LEU A 186 0.62 15.90 2.12
CA LEU A 186 0.33 17.04 1.22
C LEU A 186 0.36 16.61 -0.26
N GLU A 187 1.44 15.95 -0.69
CA GLU A 187 1.61 15.43 -2.05
C GLU A 187 1.60 13.89 -2.06
N ALA A 188 0.62 13.28 -1.38
CA ALA A 188 0.64 11.84 -1.11
C ALA A 188 0.61 10.98 -2.40
N ILE A 189 -0.06 11.43 -3.47
CA ILE A 189 -0.05 10.76 -4.79
C ILE A 189 1.37 10.80 -5.40
N LYS A 190 2.03 11.97 -5.42
CA LYS A 190 3.42 12.09 -5.92
C LYS A 190 4.38 11.25 -5.08
N ALA A 191 4.19 11.22 -3.75
CA ALA A 191 4.98 10.38 -2.85
C ALA A 191 4.81 8.88 -3.16
N LYS A 192 3.59 8.40 -3.44
CA LYS A 192 3.33 7.02 -3.86
C LYS A 192 4.01 6.70 -5.19
N GLN A 193 3.89 7.59 -6.18
CA GLN A 193 4.53 7.45 -7.50
C GLN A 193 6.06 7.37 -7.38
N LEU A 194 6.66 8.20 -6.52
CA LEU A 194 8.10 8.15 -6.20
C LEU A 194 8.49 6.86 -5.48
N CYS A 195 7.64 6.31 -4.59
CA CYS A 195 7.91 5.00 -3.98
C CYS A 195 7.95 3.87 -5.02
N LEU A 196 7.00 3.88 -5.95
CA LEU A 196 6.92 2.89 -7.03
C LEU A 196 8.09 3.03 -8.02
N SER A 197 8.48 4.25 -8.40
CA SER A 197 9.61 4.46 -9.31
C SER A 197 10.95 4.10 -8.66
N LEU A 198 11.18 4.45 -7.39
CA LEU A 198 12.37 4.03 -6.64
C LEU A 198 12.46 2.50 -6.52
N ALA A 199 11.35 1.84 -6.16
CA ALA A 199 11.29 0.37 -6.05
C ALA A 199 11.57 -0.32 -7.39
N ARG A 200 11.06 0.22 -8.51
CA ARG A 200 11.38 -0.29 -9.85
C ARG A 200 12.84 -0.02 -10.25
N THR A 201 13.36 1.18 -9.99
CA THR A 201 14.75 1.53 -10.32
C THR A 201 15.76 0.63 -9.62
N ILE A 202 15.63 0.38 -8.30
CA ILE A 202 16.58 -0.49 -7.59
C ILE A 202 16.54 -1.95 -8.08
N ILE A 203 15.42 -2.39 -8.68
CA ILE A 203 15.31 -3.71 -9.31
C ILE A 203 16.02 -3.72 -10.66
N LEU A 204 15.75 -2.74 -11.53
CA LEU A 204 16.39 -2.63 -12.85
C LEU A 204 17.91 -2.38 -12.75
N GLU A 205 18.36 -1.65 -11.73
CA GLU A 205 19.78 -1.48 -11.37
C GLU A 205 20.43 -2.77 -10.81
N HIS A 206 19.70 -3.88 -10.67
CA HIS A 206 20.17 -5.16 -10.12
C HIS A 206 20.88 -5.00 -8.77
N ARG A 207 20.29 -4.20 -7.86
CA ARG A 207 20.81 -4.04 -6.50
C ARG A 207 20.72 -5.37 -5.72
N PRO A 208 21.58 -5.60 -4.71
CA PRO A 208 21.55 -6.84 -3.94
C PRO A 208 20.17 -7.13 -3.35
N VAL A 209 19.74 -8.40 -3.42
CA VAL A 209 18.40 -8.87 -2.97
C VAL A 209 18.05 -8.35 -1.57
N SER A 210 19.00 -8.31 -0.64
CA SER A 210 18.80 -7.79 0.73
C SER A 210 18.44 -6.31 0.82
N VAL A 211 18.92 -5.48 -0.11
CA VAL A 211 18.60 -4.03 -0.17
C VAL A 211 17.19 -3.84 -0.70
N VAL A 212 16.83 -4.57 -1.75
CA VAL A 212 15.50 -4.50 -2.38
C VAL A 212 14.44 -5.14 -1.49
N ALA A 213 14.73 -6.28 -0.84
CA ALA A 213 13.85 -6.91 0.14
C ALA A 213 13.56 -5.95 1.31
N ARG A 214 14.57 -5.25 1.85
CA ARG A 214 14.36 -4.23 2.89
C ARG A 214 13.52 -3.04 2.39
N ALA A 215 13.67 -2.63 1.14
CA ALA A 215 12.83 -1.59 0.54
C ALA A 215 11.36 -2.04 0.40
N LEU A 216 11.12 -3.28 -0.05
CA LEU A 216 9.79 -3.89 -0.16
C LEU A 216 9.15 -4.12 1.22
N ASP A 217 9.92 -4.57 2.22
CA ASP A 217 9.48 -4.70 3.62
C ASP A 217 8.95 -3.36 4.17
N ILE A 218 9.56 -2.23 3.81
CA ILE A 218 9.12 -0.89 4.21
C ILE A 218 7.83 -0.46 3.51
N LEU A 219 7.61 -0.85 2.24
CA LEU A 219 6.31 -0.64 1.56
C LEU A 219 5.20 -1.46 2.25
N VAL A 220 5.43 -2.76 2.42
CA VAL A 220 4.46 -3.71 3.02
C VAL A 220 4.10 -3.32 4.46
N THR A 221 5.09 -3.00 5.30
CA THR A 221 4.87 -2.59 6.70
C THR A 221 4.08 -1.27 6.78
N SER A 222 4.39 -0.30 5.92
CA SER A 222 3.71 1.00 5.90
C SER A 222 2.27 0.89 5.37
N TYR A 223 2.03 0.06 4.37
CA TYR A 223 0.69 -0.28 3.89
C TYR A 223 -0.15 -0.98 4.97
N SER A 224 0.44 -1.96 5.67
CA SER A 224 -0.17 -2.61 6.83
C SER A 224 -0.58 -1.59 7.90
N HIS A 225 0.30 -0.64 8.22
CA HIS A 225 0.01 0.44 9.16
C HIS A 225 -1.10 1.38 8.66
N ALA A 226 -1.12 1.73 7.36
CA ALA A 226 -2.17 2.57 6.76
C ALA A 226 -3.57 1.92 6.77
N ILE A 227 -3.62 0.59 6.60
CA ILE A 227 -4.82 -0.23 6.82
C ILE A 227 -5.22 -0.21 8.29
N LYS A 228 -4.32 -0.58 9.21
CA LYS A 228 -4.57 -0.69 10.66
C LYS A 228 -5.03 0.62 11.29
N THR A 229 -4.55 1.77 10.79
CA THR A 229 -4.93 3.11 11.28
C THR A 229 -6.20 3.67 10.63
N GLY A 230 -6.85 2.94 9.72
CA GLY A 230 -8.13 3.33 9.11
C GLY A 230 -8.04 4.46 8.08
N ASN A 231 -6.85 5.02 7.82
CA ASN A 231 -6.65 6.00 6.76
C ASN A 231 -6.97 5.42 5.38
N TYR A 232 -6.71 4.12 5.16
CA TYR A 232 -7.00 3.45 3.89
C TYR A 232 -8.50 3.38 3.59
N PHE A 233 -9.32 2.94 4.56
CA PHE A 233 -10.77 2.76 4.35
C PHE A 233 -11.58 4.06 4.38
N LYS A 234 -10.97 5.20 4.71
CA LYS A 234 -11.68 6.49 4.81
C LYS A 234 -12.19 7.03 3.46
N GLY A 235 -11.76 6.45 2.34
CA GLY A 235 -12.30 6.69 0.99
C GLY A 235 -13.23 5.60 0.44
N ILE A 236 -13.37 4.45 1.12
CA ILE A 236 -14.15 3.30 0.64
C ILE A 236 -15.42 3.16 1.48
N ALA A 237 -16.41 4.01 1.18
CA ALA A 237 -17.67 4.12 1.90
C ALA A 237 -18.67 2.99 1.57
N MET A 238 -18.35 1.76 1.98
CA MET A 238 -19.27 0.64 2.20
C MET A 238 -20.44 0.52 1.19
N GLU A 239 -20.15 0.10 -0.05
CA GLU A 239 -21.21 -0.36 -0.96
C GLU A 239 -21.95 -1.56 -0.34
N LYS A 240 -23.23 -1.36 -0.02
CA LYS A 240 -24.14 -2.45 0.29
C LYS A 240 -24.62 -3.06 -1.02
N SER A 241 -24.42 -4.36 -1.16
CA SER A 241 -24.92 -5.16 -2.29
C SER A 241 -26.40 -4.87 -2.58
N PRO A 242 -26.77 -4.38 -3.77
CA PRO A 242 -28.18 -4.28 -4.14
C PRO A 242 -28.73 -5.69 -4.37
N VAL A 243 -29.70 -6.10 -3.55
CA VAL A 243 -30.49 -7.30 -3.83
C VAL A 243 -31.38 -6.99 -5.03
N SER A 244 -31.28 -7.81 -6.07
CA SER A 244 -32.13 -7.74 -7.25
C SER A 244 -33.52 -8.28 -6.95
N ASP A 245 -34.55 -7.44 -7.06
CA ASP A 245 -35.94 -7.89 -7.22
C ASP A 245 -36.69 -6.96 -8.18
N THR A 246 -37.52 -7.54 -9.03
CA THR A 246 -38.12 -6.84 -10.18
C THR A 246 -39.59 -6.48 -9.99
N GLN A 247 -39.86 -5.18 -10.23
CA GLN A 247 -41.04 -4.63 -10.90
C GLN A 247 -42.37 -4.41 -10.14
N HIS A 248 -43.04 -3.38 -10.66
CA HIS A 248 -44.44 -2.97 -10.54
C HIS A 248 -44.97 -2.43 -9.19
N ALA A 249 -45.25 -1.12 -9.22
CA ALA A 249 -46.09 -0.44 -8.24
C ALA A 249 -47.58 -0.52 -8.62
N HIS A 250 -48.45 -0.59 -7.62
CA HIS A 250 -49.62 0.28 -7.52
C HIS A 250 -50.11 0.37 -6.06
N SER A 251 -50.89 1.41 -5.77
CA SER A 251 -51.52 1.75 -4.49
C SER A 251 -52.84 2.47 -4.83
N PRO A 252 -53.89 2.46 -3.98
CA PRO A 252 -53.77 2.67 -2.52
C PRO A 252 -54.70 1.89 -1.57
N ARG A 253 -54.36 1.97 -0.27
CA ARG A 253 -55.19 1.94 0.96
C ARG A 253 -56.57 1.26 0.96
N ASN A 254 -56.76 0.34 1.91
CA ASN A 254 -57.72 0.54 3.01
C ASN A 254 -57.30 -0.26 4.27
N ALA A 255 -58.11 -0.26 5.34
CA ALA A 255 -57.65 -0.40 6.73
C ALA A 255 -58.05 -1.71 7.49
N ALA A 256 -57.56 -1.79 8.74
CA ALA A 256 -58.00 -2.59 9.90
C ALA A 256 -57.34 -3.95 10.22
N ASP A 257 -56.84 -4.03 11.46
CA ASP A 257 -56.76 -5.11 12.47
C ASP A 257 -56.52 -6.60 12.10
N GLY A 258 -55.66 -7.27 12.89
CA GLY A 258 -55.47 -8.74 12.84
C GLY A 258 -54.42 -9.29 13.83
N LEU A 259 -54.87 -9.73 15.01
CA LEU A 259 -54.05 -10.18 16.15
C LEU A 259 -53.15 -11.43 15.94
N SER A 260 -51.90 -11.34 16.43
CA SER A 260 -51.29 -12.22 17.47
C SER A 260 -50.89 -13.69 17.21
N ASN A 261 -49.64 -14.03 17.58
CA ASN A 261 -49.15 -15.34 18.13
C ASN A 261 -49.25 -16.58 17.20
N ASN A 262 -48.65 -17.76 17.41
CA ASN A 262 -47.58 -18.31 18.28
C ASN A 262 -47.07 -19.61 17.61
N VAL A 263 -45.94 -20.29 17.91
CA VAL A 263 -44.73 -20.12 18.75
C VAL A 263 -43.66 -21.09 18.18
N ASN A 264 -42.41 -21.15 18.67
CA ASN A 264 -41.61 -22.38 18.48
C ASN A 264 -40.59 -22.69 19.60
N THR A 265 -40.50 -23.97 19.97
CA THR A 265 -39.64 -24.52 21.06
C THR A 265 -38.36 -25.14 20.47
N ARG A 266 -37.17 -24.76 20.97
CA ARG A 266 -36.39 -25.41 22.06
C ARG A 266 -35.89 -26.83 21.72
N GLY A 267 -34.58 -26.97 21.49
CA GLY A 267 -33.88 -28.26 21.43
C GLY A 267 -32.37 -28.09 21.35
N SER A 268 -31.62 -28.59 22.34
CA SER A 268 -30.15 -28.59 22.37
C SER A 268 -29.64 -29.85 23.05
N VAL A 269 -28.63 -30.51 22.47
CA VAL A 269 -27.95 -31.69 23.01
C VAL A 269 -26.45 -31.56 22.76
N LYS A 270 -25.64 -31.91 23.76
CA LYS A 270 -24.17 -32.05 23.69
C LYS A 270 -23.79 -33.55 23.82
N ILE A 271 -22.53 -33.91 23.53
CA ILE A 271 -21.59 -34.65 24.43
C ILE A 271 -20.41 -35.29 23.63
N ASN A 272 -19.18 -34.93 24.03
CA ASN A 272 -17.92 -35.69 24.28
C ASN A 272 -17.48 -36.90 23.40
N SER A 273 -16.25 -37.46 23.45
CA SER A 273 -14.85 -36.96 23.68
C SER A 273 -13.86 -38.16 23.71
N ALA A 274 -12.70 -38.08 23.04
CA ALA A 274 -11.43 -38.83 23.24
C ALA A 274 -10.41 -38.30 22.19
N VAL A 275 -9.10 -38.04 22.41
CA VAL A 275 -8.03 -38.51 23.33
C VAL A 275 -7.34 -39.81 22.89
N ILE A 276 -6.23 -39.68 22.13
CA ILE A 276 -5.09 -40.62 22.05
C ILE A 276 -3.80 -39.78 21.82
N THR A 277 -2.70 -40.13 22.51
CA THR A 277 -1.30 -39.77 22.20
C THR A 277 -0.46 -41.07 22.19
N PRO A 278 0.72 -41.11 21.55
CA PRO A 278 1.97 -41.10 22.36
C PRO A 278 3.26 -40.57 21.67
N ASN A 279 4.27 -40.29 22.52
CA ASN A 279 5.75 -40.31 22.35
C ASN A 279 6.46 -39.55 21.19
N GLU A 280 7.69 -39.01 21.26
CA GLU A 280 8.81 -38.89 22.24
C GLU A 280 10.14 -39.51 21.76
N SER A 281 11.11 -38.63 21.42
CA SER A 281 12.58 -38.79 21.35
C SER A 281 13.17 -37.40 21.02
N ALA A 282 14.16 -36.77 21.69
CA ALA A 282 15.47 -37.24 22.21
C ALA A 282 16.44 -37.57 21.03
N ILE A 283 17.72 -37.15 20.93
CA ILE A 283 18.77 -36.72 21.90
C ILE A 283 19.78 -35.74 21.24
N GLN A 284 20.47 -34.87 22.02
CA GLN A 284 21.74 -34.10 21.75
C GLN A 284 21.85 -33.21 20.47
N SER A 285 22.22 -31.93 20.47
CA SER A 285 23.22 -31.08 21.17
C SER A 285 24.62 -31.02 20.54
N LEU A 286 25.06 -29.80 20.20
CA LEU A 286 26.46 -29.36 20.33
C LEU A 286 26.48 -27.85 20.62
N SER A 287 27.52 -27.38 21.32
CA SER A 287 27.57 -26.09 21.98
C SER A 287 28.84 -25.30 21.64
N LEU A 288 28.76 -23.98 21.56
CA LEU A 288 29.88 -23.08 21.83
C LEU A 288 29.41 -21.84 22.64
N SER A 289 30.11 -21.60 23.75
CA SER A 289 30.21 -20.32 24.46
C SER A 289 31.21 -19.40 23.69
N ASP A 290 31.50 -18.14 24.01
CA ASP A 290 31.42 -17.31 25.25
C ASP A 290 30.70 -15.96 24.95
N SER A 291 30.21 -15.12 25.88
CA SER A 291 30.68 -14.64 27.21
C SER A 291 31.87 -13.68 27.14
N GLU A 292 32.02 -12.60 27.93
CA GLU A 292 31.11 -11.84 28.83
C GLU A 292 30.92 -10.41 28.22
N SER A 293 30.44 -9.31 28.81
CA SER A 293 29.90 -8.84 30.12
C SER A 293 28.95 -7.64 29.79
N ASP A 294 27.94 -7.17 30.53
CA ASP A 294 27.59 -7.06 31.97
C ASP A 294 27.96 -5.70 32.64
N GLU A 295 27.30 -5.41 33.78
CA GLU A 295 27.03 -4.10 34.42
C GLU A 295 25.98 -3.21 33.69
N GLY A 296 24.84 -2.82 34.28
CA GLY A 296 24.16 -3.33 35.49
C GLY A 296 24.05 -2.34 36.66
N THR A 297 22.87 -1.74 36.85
CA THR A 297 22.42 -1.27 38.18
C THR A 297 20.90 -1.12 38.24
N ALA A 298 20.28 -1.44 39.38
CA ALA A 298 18.84 -1.30 39.61
C ALA A 298 18.57 -0.63 40.96
N VAL A 299 17.49 0.15 41.05
CA VAL A 299 17.02 0.78 42.30
C VAL A 299 15.51 0.54 42.49
N ARG A 300 15.09 0.29 43.74
CA ARG A 300 13.70 -0.03 44.13
C ARG A 300 13.13 1.04 45.07
N SER A 301 11.90 1.51 44.79
CA SER A 301 10.92 1.99 45.77
C SER A 301 9.57 2.21 45.06
N SER A 302 8.37 1.72 45.42
CA SER A 302 7.70 1.34 46.68
C SER A 302 6.96 2.48 47.40
N VAL A 303 5.69 2.22 47.81
CA VAL A 303 4.74 3.14 48.52
C VAL A 303 4.10 4.20 47.59
N GLY A 304 2.80 4.56 47.69
CA GLY A 304 1.69 4.07 48.52
C GLY A 304 0.32 4.72 48.18
N ASN A 305 -0.78 4.25 48.79
CA ASN A 305 -2.17 4.56 48.39
C ASN A 305 -2.83 5.79 49.06
N LYS A 306 -3.85 6.36 48.37
CA LYS A 306 -5.06 7.17 48.78
C LYS A 306 -5.18 8.44 47.91
N SER A 307 -6.26 8.84 47.21
CA SER A 307 -7.75 8.71 47.31
C SER A 307 -8.44 9.86 48.07
N ILE A 308 -9.63 10.30 47.62
CA ILE A 308 -10.57 11.31 48.22
C ILE A 308 -10.15 12.78 47.87
N THR A 309 -10.98 13.73 47.38
CA THR A 309 -12.46 13.83 47.17
C THR A 309 -12.89 14.67 45.93
N SER A 310 -14.21 14.71 45.69
CA SER A 310 -15.01 15.42 44.67
C SER A 310 -15.12 16.95 44.73
N ALA A 311 -15.31 17.58 43.56
CA ALA A 311 -16.27 18.66 43.26
C ALA A 311 -16.34 18.79 41.71
N GLU A 312 -17.42 18.41 41.02
CA GLU A 312 -18.69 19.13 40.79
C GLU A 312 -18.66 20.22 39.69
N ASN A 313 -19.76 20.23 38.91
CA ASN A 313 -19.98 20.94 37.66
C ASN A 313 -19.73 22.45 37.70
N PHE A 314 -19.30 23.01 36.57
CA PHE A 314 -20.12 24.01 35.86
C PHE A 314 -19.95 23.84 34.34
N GLY A 315 -21.03 24.09 33.60
CA GLY A 315 -21.02 24.05 32.14
C GLY A 315 -21.66 25.31 31.56
N ALA A 316 -21.14 25.76 30.43
CA ALA A 316 -21.72 26.81 29.61
C ALA A 316 -21.52 26.44 28.13
N ASN A 317 -22.61 26.15 27.43
CA ASN A 317 -22.65 26.28 25.98
C ASN A 317 -22.87 27.76 25.68
N ASP A 318 -22.18 28.30 24.69
CA ASP A 318 -22.69 29.45 23.93
C ASP A 318 -22.67 29.11 22.44
N GLN A 319 -23.83 29.32 21.81
CA GLN A 319 -24.01 29.22 20.37
C GLN A 319 -24.26 30.62 19.84
N LEU A 320 -23.50 31.03 18.82
CA LEU A 320 -23.83 32.22 18.03
C LEU A 320 -24.04 31.81 16.57
N SER A 321 -25.12 32.32 16.00
CA SER A 321 -25.61 32.08 14.65
C SER A 321 -25.95 33.42 13.98
N PHE A 322 -26.55 33.36 12.78
CA PHE A 322 -26.89 34.49 11.89
C PHE A 322 -25.67 35.07 11.11
N GLU A 323 -25.80 35.48 9.84
CA GLU A 323 -26.96 35.45 8.94
C GLU A 323 -26.58 35.19 7.46
N GLN A 324 -27.59 34.96 6.61
CA GLN A 324 -27.45 34.83 5.16
C GLN A 324 -27.43 36.19 4.45
N SER A 325 -26.73 36.25 3.32
CA SER A 325 -27.07 37.17 2.22
C SER A 325 -27.00 36.45 0.88
N ARG A 326 -27.95 36.74 -0.02
CA ARG A 326 -28.03 36.20 -1.39
C ARG A 326 -28.01 37.34 -2.40
N SER A 327 -27.24 37.19 -3.45
CA SER A 327 -27.41 37.91 -4.73
C SER A 327 -27.22 36.89 -5.88
N ALA A 328 -27.81 37.14 -7.05
CA ALA A 328 -27.99 36.07 -8.04
C ALA A 328 -27.83 36.50 -9.51
N GLY A 329 -27.10 35.68 -10.27
CA GLY A 329 -27.10 35.60 -11.73
C GLY A 329 -26.15 36.56 -12.47
N PRO A 330 -26.00 36.39 -13.81
CA PRO A 330 -26.56 35.34 -14.66
C PRO A 330 -25.50 34.37 -15.24
N GLY A 331 -25.96 33.19 -15.69
CA GLY A 331 -25.12 32.04 -16.01
C GLY A 331 -24.19 32.10 -17.23
N SER A 332 -23.20 31.22 -17.19
CA SER A 332 -22.48 30.65 -18.33
C SER A 332 -22.49 29.11 -18.21
N VAL A 333 -22.42 28.42 -19.34
CA VAL A 333 -22.64 26.95 -19.43
C VAL A 333 -21.31 26.20 -19.24
N PRO A 334 -21.25 25.13 -18.42
CA PRO A 334 -20.11 24.22 -18.42
C PRO A 334 -20.11 23.41 -19.73
N VAL A 335 -18.99 23.41 -20.45
CA VAL A 335 -18.82 22.60 -21.67
C VAL A 335 -18.33 21.22 -21.26
N ASP A 336 -19.03 20.17 -21.68
CA ASP A 336 -18.63 18.78 -21.42
C ASP A 336 -17.29 18.45 -22.08
N ALA A 337 -16.32 18.04 -21.26
CA ALA A 337 -15.09 17.40 -21.69
C ALA A 337 -15.06 15.97 -21.14
N ASN A 338 -15.69 15.04 -21.86
CA ASN A 338 -15.63 13.61 -21.54
C ASN A 338 -14.18 13.11 -21.67
N ASN A 339 -13.48 12.97 -20.54
CA ASN A 339 -12.25 12.18 -20.46
C ASN A 339 -12.54 10.92 -19.64
N VAL A 340 -12.32 9.74 -20.24
CA VAL A 340 -12.66 8.44 -19.63
C VAL A 340 -11.53 8.01 -18.70
N GLU A 341 -11.47 8.63 -17.52
CA GLU A 341 -10.64 8.16 -16.42
C GLU A 341 -11.50 7.30 -15.49
N GLN A 342 -11.07 6.05 -15.27
CA GLN A 342 -11.71 5.15 -14.33
C GLN A 342 -11.41 5.63 -12.91
N GLN A 343 -12.29 6.47 -12.37
CA GLN A 343 -12.28 6.87 -10.96
C GLN A 343 -12.62 5.69 -10.05
N ASN A 344 -11.66 4.79 -9.87
CA ASN A 344 -11.45 4.17 -8.57
C ASN A 344 -11.38 5.32 -7.54
N SER A 345 -12.04 5.17 -6.40
CA SER A 345 -12.06 6.19 -5.36
C SER A 345 -10.69 6.32 -4.69
N GLU A 346 -9.81 7.11 -5.31
CA GLU A 346 -8.41 7.26 -4.89
C GLU A 346 -8.33 7.80 -3.46
N VAL A 347 -7.98 6.89 -2.56
CA VAL A 347 -7.60 7.21 -1.20
C VAL A 347 -6.33 8.07 -1.29
N ASN A 348 -6.40 9.32 -0.84
CA ASN A 348 -5.27 10.23 -0.80
C ASN A 348 -4.23 9.77 0.25
N THR A 349 -3.41 8.79 -0.12
CA THR A 349 -2.42 8.13 0.74
C THR A 349 -1.15 7.80 -0.05
N ALA A 350 -0.01 7.97 0.61
CA ALA A 350 1.31 7.64 0.05
C ALA A 350 1.65 6.15 0.19
N ALA A 351 0.86 5.38 0.95
CA ALA A 351 1.08 3.95 1.15
C ALA A 351 0.80 3.16 -0.14
N VAL A 352 1.71 2.25 -0.48
CA VAL A 352 1.67 1.45 -1.72
C VAL A 352 1.06 0.07 -1.44
N SER A 353 0.02 -0.31 -2.19
CA SER A 353 -0.62 -1.62 -2.04
C SER A 353 0.12 -2.77 -2.77
N PRO A 354 -0.10 -4.03 -2.38
CA PRO A 354 0.44 -5.20 -3.08
C PRO A 354 0.14 -5.26 -4.58
N ASP A 355 -1.04 -4.77 -4.99
CA ASP A 355 -1.48 -4.78 -6.38
C ASP A 355 -0.78 -3.67 -7.21
N GLU A 356 -0.52 -2.52 -6.60
CA GLU A 356 0.32 -1.47 -7.18
C GLU A 356 1.79 -1.92 -7.30
N ILE A 357 2.32 -2.64 -6.31
CA ILE A 357 3.66 -3.26 -6.38
C ILE A 357 3.70 -4.30 -7.52
N TYR A 358 2.69 -5.16 -7.65
CA TYR A 358 2.62 -6.07 -8.79
C TYR A 358 2.58 -5.31 -10.13
N SER A 359 1.66 -4.36 -10.28
CA SER A 359 1.33 -3.73 -11.55
C SER A 359 2.37 -2.71 -12.05
N PHE A 360 3.03 -1.99 -11.14
CA PHE A 360 4.00 -0.95 -11.49
C PHE A 360 5.46 -1.32 -11.22
N VAL A 361 5.73 -2.35 -10.39
CA VAL A 361 7.08 -2.81 -10.07
C VAL A 361 7.38 -4.18 -10.67
N PHE A 362 6.69 -5.25 -10.27
CA PHE A 362 7.08 -6.61 -10.67
C PHE A 362 6.75 -6.97 -12.13
N GLY A 363 5.54 -6.70 -12.62
CA GLY A 363 5.17 -6.96 -14.01
C GLY A 363 6.10 -6.23 -15.00
N PRO A 364 6.31 -4.91 -14.86
CA PRO A 364 7.24 -4.16 -15.70
C PRO A 364 8.73 -4.44 -15.44
N ALA A 365 9.08 -5.22 -14.40
CA ALA A 365 10.44 -5.72 -14.18
C ALA A 365 10.66 -7.06 -14.90
N ASP A 366 9.65 -7.92 -15.03
CA ASP A 366 9.72 -9.17 -15.82
C ASP A 366 10.07 -8.87 -17.29
N GLU A 367 9.45 -7.83 -17.86
CA GLU A 367 9.70 -7.37 -19.24
C GLU A 367 11.10 -6.76 -19.47
N MET A 368 11.80 -6.33 -18.40
CA MET A 368 12.97 -5.44 -18.52
C MET A 368 14.24 -5.89 -17.80
N ALA A 369 14.14 -6.65 -16.70
CA ALA A 369 15.30 -7.08 -15.91
C ALA A 369 16.01 -8.29 -16.53
N GLY A 370 15.27 -9.19 -17.18
CA GLY A 370 15.82 -10.34 -17.91
C GLY A 370 16.33 -11.52 -17.06
N ASP A 371 16.68 -11.29 -15.78
CA ASP A 371 17.02 -12.35 -14.82
C ASP A 371 15.77 -12.83 -14.06
N PRO A 372 15.25 -14.04 -14.37
CA PRO A 372 14.08 -14.59 -13.68
C PRO A 372 14.42 -15.11 -12.28
N ASP A 373 15.67 -15.48 -12.00
CA ASP A 373 16.08 -16.07 -10.74
C ASP A 373 16.18 -15.01 -9.65
N TYR A 374 16.75 -13.85 -10.00
CA TYR A 374 16.72 -12.63 -9.19
C TYR A 374 15.28 -12.17 -8.92
N LEU A 375 14.43 -12.09 -9.95
CA LEU A 375 13.04 -11.64 -9.78
C LEU A 375 12.20 -12.61 -8.92
N VAL A 376 12.40 -13.93 -9.04
CA VAL A 376 11.78 -14.91 -8.13
C VAL A 376 12.23 -14.69 -6.69
N ALA A 377 13.53 -14.49 -6.43
CA ALA A 377 14.04 -14.25 -5.08
C ALA A 377 13.44 -12.98 -4.44
N LEU A 378 13.31 -11.90 -5.22
CA LEU A 378 12.65 -10.66 -4.78
C LEU A 378 11.17 -10.87 -4.45
N ILE A 379 10.43 -11.58 -5.30
CA ILE A 379 9.02 -11.84 -5.06
C ILE A 379 8.85 -12.75 -3.82
N VAL A 380 9.68 -13.77 -3.63
CA VAL A 380 9.62 -14.64 -2.42
C VAL A 380 9.83 -13.84 -1.13
N GLU A 381 10.78 -12.89 -1.10
CA GLU A 381 10.95 -12.00 0.05
C GLU A 381 9.76 -11.07 0.27
N PHE A 382 9.11 -10.60 -0.80
CA PHE A 382 7.86 -9.85 -0.72
C PHE A 382 6.67 -10.71 -0.20
N LEU A 383 6.55 -11.98 -0.64
CA LEU A 383 5.56 -12.92 -0.13
C LEU A 383 5.79 -13.19 1.38
N ARG A 384 7.05 -13.39 1.80
CA ARG A 384 7.45 -13.50 3.22
C ARG A 384 7.00 -12.27 4.00
N SER A 385 7.30 -11.07 3.49
CA SER A 385 6.93 -9.79 4.11
C SER A 385 5.43 -9.66 4.34
N ALA A 386 4.64 -9.84 3.28
CA ALA A 386 3.19 -9.73 3.33
C ALA A 386 2.56 -10.80 4.24
N SER A 387 3.16 -12.00 4.32
CA SER A 387 2.74 -13.06 5.26
C SER A 387 2.96 -12.66 6.73
N VAL A 388 4.12 -12.08 7.07
CA VAL A 388 4.40 -11.56 8.44
C VAL A 388 3.39 -10.48 8.84
N GLU A 389 3.10 -9.55 7.94
CA GLU A 389 2.13 -8.47 8.16
C GLU A 389 0.66 -8.87 7.95
N LYS A 390 0.40 -10.13 7.54
CA LYS A 390 -0.92 -10.71 7.28
C LYS A 390 -1.73 -9.95 6.23
N ILE A 391 -1.03 -9.38 5.24
CA ILE A 391 -1.61 -8.73 4.08
C ILE A 391 -1.98 -9.80 3.04
N ARG A 392 -3.19 -9.73 2.51
CA ARG A 392 -3.64 -10.59 1.41
C ARG A 392 -2.96 -10.17 0.11
N ILE A 393 -2.45 -11.15 -0.62
CA ILE A 393 -1.78 -10.98 -1.92
C ILE A 393 -2.76 -11.38 -3.04
N TYR A 394 -2.68 -10.72 -4.19
CA TYR A 394 -3.56 -11.01 -5.33
C TYR A 394 -2.96 -12.13 -6.22
N PRO A 395 -3.81 -12.95 -6.89
CA PRO A 395 -3.35 -14.11 -7.67
C PRO A 395 -2.25 -13.83 -8.69
N ASN A 396 -2.23 -12.63 -9.28
CA ASN A 396 -1.31 -12.24 -10.34
C ASN A 396 0.16 -12.34 -9.90
N THR A 397 0.47 -12.02 -8.64
CA THR A 397 1.83 -12.17 -8.09
C THR A 397 2.29 -13.63 -8.08
N TYR A 398 1.41 -14.56 -7.69
CA TYR A 398 1.70 -15.99 -7.71
C TYR A 398 1.80 -16.53 -9.15
N VAL A 399 0.92 -16.08 -10.05
CA VAL A 399 0.96 -16.42 -11.48
C VAL A 399 2.30 -16.06 -12.11
N LEU A 400 2.84 -14.86 -11.82
CA LEU A 400 4.16 -14.44 -12.28
C LEU A 400 5.28 -15.37 -11.78
N VAL A 401 5.31 -15.74 -10.50
CA VAL A 401 6.30 -16.69 -9.95
C VAL A 401 6.24 -18.04 -10.67
N ILE A 402 5.04 -18.55 -10.98
CA ILE A 402 4.86 -19.82 -11.71
C ILE A 402 5.34 -19.70 -13.16
N GLN A 403 5.14 -18.54 -13.81
CA GLN A 403 5.65 -18.28 -15.16
C GLN A 403 7.17 -18.15 -15.19
N LEU A 404 7.78 -17.51 -14.19
CA LEU A 404 9.24 -17.37 -14.06
C LEU A 404 9.91 -18.73 -13.82
N LEU A 405 9.46 -19.48 -12.80
CA LEU A 405 10.00 -20.81 -12.48
C LEU A 405 9.83 -21.80 -13.63
N ALA A 406 8.71 -21.73 -14.37
CA ALA A 406 8.50 -22.58 -15.54
C ALA A 406 9.38 -22.19 -16.75
N ARG A 407 9.63 -20.88 -16.95
CA ARG A 407 10.57 -20.38 -17.98
C ARG A 407 12.01 -20.82 -17.71
N GLY A 408 12.43 -20.89 -16.44
CA GLY A 408 13.74 -21.41 -16.03
C GLY A 408 13.80 -22.93 -15.81
N GLU A 409 12.76 -23.69 -16.19
CA GLU A 409 12.62 -25.14 -15.94
C GLU A 409 12.77 -25.58 -14.46
N ARG A 410 12.67 -24.66 -13.49
CA ARG A 410 12.76 -24.85 -12.02
C ARG A 410 11.52 -25.55 -11.44
N TYR A 411 11.02 -26.58 -12.12
CA TYR A 411 9.76 -27.27 -11.78
C TYR A 411 9.75 -27.99 -10.42
N ALA A 412 10.92 -28.39 -9.90
CA ALA A 412 11.02 -29.02 -8.58
C ALA A 412 10.69 -28.02 -7.45
N GLU A 413 11.24 -26.81 -7.56
CA GLU A 413 11.01 -25.71 -6.62
C GLU A 413 9.59 -25.16 -6.72
N LEU A 414 9.05 -25.04 -7.93
CA LEU A 414 7.62 -24.78 -8.15
C LEU A 414 6.74 -25.84 -7.46
N GLY A 415 7.18 -27.10 -7.40
CA GLY A 415 6.52 -28.14 -6.63
C GLY A 415 6.53 -27.85 -5.12
N LEU A 416 7.67 -27.46 -4.55
CA LEU A 416 7.81 -27.09 -3.15
C LEU A 416 6.96 -25.87 -2.79
N PHE A 417 7.00 -24.79 -3.57
CA PHE A 417 6.24 -23.56 -3.29
C PHE A 417 4.72 -23.80 -3.20
N ILE A 418 4.19 -24.80 -3.92
CA ILE A 418 2.79 -25.21 -3.86
C ILE A 418 2.52 -26.13 -2.64
N ILE A 419 3.43 -27.06 -2.33
CA ILE A 419 3.29 -27.99 -1.19
C ILE A 419 3.39 -27.24 0.15
N ASP A 420 4.37 -26.35 0.27
CA ASP A 420 4.66 -25.54 1.46
C ASP A 420 3.76 -24.29 1.57
N LYS A 421 2.89 -24.07 0.58
CA LYS A 421 1.89 -22.98 0.50
C LYS A 421 2.50 -21.57 0.50
N ILE A 422 3.70 -21.43 -0.06
CA ILE A 422 4.29 -20.12 -0.41
C ILE A 422 3.45 -19.47 -1.51
N ILE A 423 2.92 -20.29 -2.44
CA ILE A 423 1.87 -19.90 -3.37
C ILE A 423 0.52 -20.33 -2.80
N GLU A 424 -0.40 -19.37 -2.62
CA GLU A 424 -1.77 -19.67 -2.19
C GLU A 424 -2.62 -20.24 -3.35
N PRO A 425 -3.56 -21.16 -3.05
CA PRO A 425 -4.40 -21.77 -4.08
C PRO A 425 -5.47 -20.80 -4.60
N SER A 426 -5.43 -20.49 -5.89
CA SER A 426 -6.44 -19.69 -6.60
C SER A 426 -6.84 -20.33 -7.94
N LYS A 427 -7.92 -19.86 -8.54
CA LYS A 427 -8.38 -20.34 -9.85
C LYS A 427 -7.35 -20.03 -10.95
N GLU A 428 -6.76 -18.85 -10.88
CA GLU A 428 -5.74 -18.31 -11.79
C GLU A 428 -4.44 -19.11 -11.65
N VAL A 429 -4.00 -19.36 -10.41
CA VAL A 429 -2.87 -20.24 -10.07
C VAL A 429 -3.09 -21.66 -10.62
N ALA A 430 -4.28 -22.23 -10.42
CA ALA A 430 -4.60 -23.58 -10.90
C ALA A 430 -4.53 -23.69 -12.44
N TYR A 431 -5.04 -22.69 -13.17
CA TYR A 431 -4.89 -22.64 -14.64
C TYR A 431 -3.43 -22.43 -15.07
N GLN A 432 -2.67 -21.55 -14.41
CA GLN A 432 -1.26 -21.32 -14.74
C GLN A 432 -0.40 -22.58 -14.53
N LEU A 433 -0.70 -23.41 -13.53
CA LEU A 433 -0.07 -24.72 -13.35
C LEU A 433 -0.41 -25.73 -14.47
N LEU A 434 -1.63 -25.68 -15.02
CA LEU A 434 -2.04 -26.53 -16.16
C LEU A 434 -1.37 -26.09 -17.47
N GLU A 435 -1.18 -24.77 -17.63
CA GLU A 435 -0.50 -24.10 -18.74
C GLU A 435 1.01 -24.36 -18.72
N SER A 436 1.71 -23.94 -17.66
CA SER A 436 3.14 -24.19 -17.46
C SER A 436 3.45 -25.69 -17.38
N GLY A 437 2.50 -26.51 -16.93
CA GLY A 437 2.60 -27.97 -16.89
C GLY A 437 2.37 -28.71 -18.22
N ARG A 438 2.11 -28.02 -19.35
CA ARG A 438 1.82 -28.66 -20.66
C ARG A 438 2.80 -29.80 -21.01
N LEU A 439 4.10 -29.62 -20.74
CA LEU A 439 5.13 -30.66 -20.93
C LEU A 439 5.50 -31.39 -19.62
N HIS A 440 5.45 -30.71 -18.46
CA HIS A 440 5.85 -31.27 -17.17
C HIS A 440 4.67 -31.87 -16.38
N ARG A 441 4.48 -33.20 -16.50
CA ARG A 441 3.36 -33.95 -15.89
C ARG A 441 3.15 -33.69 -14.38
N PRO A 442 4.19 -33.63 -13.51
CA PRO A 442 3.99 -33.33 -12.09
C PRO A 442 3.35 -31.95 -11.83
N THR A 443 3.81 -30.90 -12.51
CA THR A 443 3.24 -29.54 -12.38
C THR A 443 1.80 -29.50 -12.89
N ARG A 444 1.51 -30.17 -14.01
CA ARG A 444 0.14 -30.32 -14.51
C ARG A 444 -0.76 -31.03 -13.50
N LYS A 445 -0.26 -32.04 -12.81
CA LYS A 445 -0.99 -32.72 -11.73
C LYS A 445 -1.29 -31.78 -10.56
N LEU A 446 -0.36 -30.92 -10.13
CA LEU A 446 -0.61 -29.92 -9.09
C LEU A 446 -1.77 -28.98 -9.47
N GLY A 447 -1.84 -28.54 -10.73
CA GLY A 447 -2.99 -27.76 -11.23
C GLY A 447 -4.31 -28.53 -11.16
N ILE A 448 -4.33 -29.80 -11.57
CA ILE A 448 -5.50 -30.70 -11.48
C ILE A 448 -5.96 -30.88 -10.03
N ASP A 449 -5.03 -31.17 -9.12
CA ASP A 449 -5.31 -31.38 -7.70
C ASP A 449 -5.76 -30.07 -7.02
N MET A 450 -5.26 -28.90 -7.46
CA MET A 450 -5.72 -27.59 -6.99
C MET A 450 -7.14 -27.25 -7.48
N LEU A 451 -7.52 -27.55 -8.72
CA LEU A 451 -8.91 -27.43 -9.19
C LEU A 451 -9.87 -28.29 -8.34
N ARG A 452 -9.42 -29.48 -7.91
CA ARG A 452 -10.16 -30.37 -6.99
C ARG A 452 -10.29 -29.74 -5.60
N GLN A 453 -9.21 -29.18 -5.05
CA GLN A 453 -9.17 -28.49 -3.76
C GLN A 453 -10.11 -27.26 -3.71
N LEU A 454 -10.14 -26.48 -4.79
CA LEU A 454 -10.97 -25.27 -4.92
C LEU A 454 -12.44 -25.55 -5.25
N ASN A 455 -12.84 -26.83 -5.36
CA ASN A 455 -14.17 -27.27 -5.78
C ASN A 455 -14.60 -26.72 -7.16
N LEU A 456 -13.63 -26.44 -8.05
CA LEU A 456 -13.87 -26.02 -9.44
C LEU A 456 -14.27 -27.23 -10.28
N HIS A 457 -15.41 -27.84 -9.95
CA HIS A 457 -15.79 -29.17 -10.41
C HIS A 457 -15.98 -29.26 -11.94
N HIS A 458 -16.35 -28.17 -12.61
CA HIS A 458 -16.47 -28.12 -14.07
C HIS A 458 -15.10 -28.20 -14.75
N ASP A 459 -14.22 -27.25 -14.43
CA ASP A 459 -12.84 -27.17 -14.93
C ASP A 459 -12.03 -28.42 -14.61
N TYR A 460 -12.28 -29.00 -13.43
CA TYR A 460 -11.68 -30.26 -13.00
C TYR A 460 -12.08 -31.43 -13.92
N VAL A 461 -13.37 -31.55 -14.28
CA VAL A 461 -13.84 -32.61 -15.18
C VAL A 461 -13.32 -32.39 -16.60
N LEU A 462 -13.30 -31.15 -17.10
CA LEU A 462 -12.66 -30.82 -18.38
C LEU A 462 -11.16 -31.18 -18.38
N SER A 463 -10.46 -30.93 -17.27
CA SER A 463 -9.05 -31.28 -17.12
C SER A 463 -8.81 -32.79 -17.08
N LEU A 464 -9.73 -33.59 -16.50
CA LEU A 464 -9.63 -35.05 -16.58
C LEU A 464 -9.83 -35.57 -18.01
N LEU A 465 -10.80 -35.01 -18.75
CA LEU A 465 -11.06 -35.36 -20.16
C LEU A 465 -9.82 -35.09 -21.05
N GLN A 466 -9.26 -33.88 -20.97
CA GLN A 466 -8.04 -33.52 -21.71
C GLN A 466 -6.81 -34.40 -21.43
N ASN A 467 -6.81 -35.15 -20.32
CA ASN A 467 -5.71 -36.02 -19.93
C ASN A 467 -6.05 -37.52 -20.07
N GLY A 468 -7.18 -37.87 -20.72
CA GLY A 468 -7.56 -39.27 -21.03
C GLY A 468 -8.35 -40.01 -19.93
N TYR A 469 -8.71 -39.35 -18.83
CA TYR A 469 -9.31 -40.00 -17.65
C TYR A 469 -10.85 -40.03 -17.70
N HIS A 470 -11.44 -40.37 -18.86
CA HIS A 470 -12.88 -40.27 -19.15
C HIS A 470 -13.77 -41.01 -18.13
N GLN A 471 -13.36 -42.18 -17.65
CA GLN A 471 -14.12 -42.91 -16.62
C GLN A 471 -14.08 -42.23 -15.23
N GLU A 472 -12.95 -41.62 -14.84
CA GLU A 472 -12.91 -40.85 -13.59
C GLU A 472 -13.69 -39.54 -13.74
N ALA A 473 -13.62 -38.89 -14.90
CA ALA A 473 -14.40 -37.70 -15.26
C ALA A 473 -15.91 -37.95 -15.08
N LEU A 474 -16.44 -39.04 -15.66
CA LEU A 474 -17.85 -39.46 -15.51
C LEU A 474 -18.20 -39.76 -14.05
N ARG A 475 -17.35 -40.51 -13.34
CA ARG A 475 -17.56 -40.87 -11.92
C ARG A 475 -17.59 -39.64 -11.01
N TYR A 476 -16.69 -38.69 -11.24
CA TYR A 476 -16.62 -37.44 -10.48
C TYR A 476 -17.78 -36.51 -10.81
N ALA A 477 -18.12 -36.34 -12.10
CA ALA A 477 -19.28 -35.58 -12.54
C ALA A 477 -20.57 -36.10 -11.88
N ARG A 478 -20.79 -37.42 -11.89
CA ARG A 478 -21.93 -38.07 -11.19
C ARG A 478 -21.95 -37.74 -9.69
N LYS A 479 -20.80 -37.87 -9.01
CA LYS A 479 -20.68 -37.64 -7.55
C LYS A 479 -20.97 -36.18 -7.18
N HIS A 480 -20.46 -35.23 -7.96
CA HIS A 480 -20.55 -33.78 -7.69
C HIS A 480 -21.68 -33.07 -8.49
N LYS A 481 -22.56 -33.83 -9.16
CA LYS A 481 -23.71 -33.35 -9.96
C LYS A 481 -23.34 -32.28 -11.00
N VAL A 482 -22.20 -32.45 -11.66
CA VAL A 482 -21.64 -31.47 -12.62
C VAL A 482 -22.32 -31.56 -13.98
N VAL A 483 -23.52 -30.97 -14.11
CA VAL A 483 -24.33 -30.96 -15.35
C VAL A 483 -23.87 -29.94 -16.41
N THR A 484 -22.82 -29.17 -16.15
CA THR A 484 -22.34 -28.09 -17.04
C THR A 484 -21.36 -28.55 -18.13
N VAL A 485 -20.91 -29.81 -18.10
CA VAL A 485 -19.91 -30.32 -19.05
C VAL A 485 -20.58 -30.72 -20.37
N ARG A 486 -19.96 -30.39 -21.51
CA ARG A 486 -20.52 -30.70 -22.83
C ARG A 486 -20.60 -32.22 -23.07
N PRO A 487 -21.79 -32.77 -23.41
CA PRO A 487 -21.96 -34.20 -23.72
C PRO A 487 -21.05 -34.70 -24.84
N SER A 488 -20.88 -33.90 -25.90
CA SER A 488 -20.07 -34.25 -27.08
C SER A 488 -18.69 -34.79 -26.71
N LEU A 489 -17.98 -34.15 -25.76
CA LEU A 489 -16.62 -34.51 -25.35
C LEU A 489 -16.50 -35.94 -24.77
N PHE A 490 -17.55 -36.46 -24.15
CA PHE A 490 -17.58 -37.85 -23.67
C PHE A 490 -17.97 -38.83 -24.79
N LEU A 491 -18.78 -38.39 -25.75
CA LEU A 491 -19.27 -39.22 -26.86
C LEU A 491 -18.24 -39.35 -27.99
N GLU A 492 -17.48 -38.29 -28.24
CA GLU A 492 -16.35 -38.23 -29.17
C GLU A 492 -15.27 -39.26 -28.78
N GLU A 493 -14.88 -39.35 -27.50
CA GLU A 493 -13.94 -40.38 -27.04
C GLU A 493 -14.57 -41.77 -26.98
N ALA A 494 -15.82 -41.91 -26.51
CA ALA A 494 -16.48 -43.21 -26.49
C ALA A 494 -16.59 -43.81 -27.91
N TYR A 495 -16.87 -42.99 -28.92
CA TYR A 495 -16.83 -43.37 -30.33
C TYR A 495 -15.40 -43.65 -30.81
N GLY A 496 -14.43 -42.77 -30.49
CA GLY A 496 -13.01 -42.97 -30.82
C GLY A 496 -12.38 -44.23 -30.20
N SER A 497 -12.95 -44.74 -29.11
CA SER A 497 -12.56 -46.02 -28.49
C SER A 497 -13.03 -47.26 -29.28
N ASN A 498 -13.90 -47.07 -30.28
CA ASN A 498 -14.47 -48.08 -31.17
C ASN A 498 -15.20 -49.24 -30.46
N ASP A 499 -15.65 -49.00 -29.22
CA ASP A 499 -16.35 -49.95 -28.35
C ASP A 499 -17.83 -49.54 -28.24
N SER A 500 -18.72 -50.28 -28.91
CA SER A 500 -20.16 -49.97 -28.92
C SER A 500 -20.81 -50.08 -27.54
N GLN A 501 -20.26 -50.89 -26.63
CA GLN A 501 -20.78 -50.98 -25.25
C GLN A 501 -20.41 -49.74 -24.44
N ARG A 502 -19.20 -49.17 -24.64
CA ARG A 502 -18.83 -47.87 -24.04
C ARG A 502 -19.71 -46.75 -24.56
N LEU A 503 -19.91 -46.65 -25.87
CA LEU A 503 -20.77 -45.61 -26.45
C LEU A 503 -22.22 -45.73 -25.94
N ALA A 504 -22.77 -46.95 -25.86
CA ALA A 504 -24.09 -47.18 -25.26
C ALA A 504 -24.14 -46.79 -23.76
N ALA A 505 -23.12 -47.14 -22.98
CA ALA A 505 -23.05 -46.84 -21.56
C ALA A 505 -22.93 -45.33 -21.28
N VAL A 506 -22.12 -44.61 -22.06
CA VAL A 506 -21.94 -43.15 -21.96
C VAL A 506 -23.20 -42.42 -22.43
N LEU A 507 -23.79 -42.82 -23.56
CA LEU A 507 -25.03 -42.20 -24.06
C LEU A 507 -26.20 -42.40 -23.09
N ARG A 508 -26.34 -43.60 -22.49
CA ARG A 508 -27.32 -43.82 -21.40
C ARG A 508 -27.00 -42.98 -20.16
N PHE A 509 -25.75 -42.94 -19.71
CA PHE A 509 -25.37 -42.13 -18.55
C PHE A 509 -25.73 -40.65 -18.74
N LEU A 510 -25.37 -40.05 -19.87
CA LEU A 510 -25.70 -38.65 -20.17
C LEU A 510 -27.22 -38.43 -20.24
N THR A 511 -27.95 -39.42 -20.76
CA THR A 511 -29.43 -39.42 -20.84
C THR A 511 -30.12 -39.46 -19.48
N ASP A 512 -29.54 -40.17 -18.51
CA ASP A 512 -30.06 -40.27 -17.14
C ASP A 512 -29.56 -39.12 -16.24
N PHE A 513 -28.41 -38.53 -16.57
CA PHE A 513 -27.70 -37.54 -15.73
C PHE A 513 -27.97 -36.08 -16.12
N MET A 514 -28.21 -35.78 -17.41
CA MET A 514 -28.40 -34.42 -17.90
C MET A 514 -29.84 -34.20 -18.42
N PRO A 515 -30.67 -33.41 -17.73
CA PRO A 515 -32.00 -33.07 -18.23
C PRO A 515 -31.87 -32.34 -19.57
N ALA A 516 -32.83 -32.59 -20.47
CA ALA A 516 -32.84 -32.13 -21.87
C ALA A 516 -31.71 -32.67 -22.79
N PHE A 517 -30.84 -33.60 -22.37
CA PHE A 517 -29.88 -34.23 -23.29
C PHE A 517 -30.57 -34.97 -24.46
N LYS A 518 -31.71 -35.64 -24.21
CA LYS A 518 -32.50 -36.34 -25.26
C LYS A 518 -32.90 -35.46 -26.44
N SER A 519 -32.98 -34.15 -26.25
CA SER A 519 -33.36 -33.14 -27.25
C SER A 519 -32.17 -32.45 -27.94
N THR A 520 -30.93 -32.86 -27.66
CA THR A 520 -29.74 -32.30 -28.33
C THR A 520 -29.46 -33.01 -29.67
N PRO A 521 -28.83 -32.31 -30.65
CA PRO A 521 -28.36 -32.95 -31.87
C PRO A 521 -27.31 -34.04 -31.59
N ASP A 522 -26.49 -33.89 -30.54
CA ASP A 522 -25.52 -34.88 -30.07
C ASP A 522 -26.20 -36.23 -29.80
N HIS A 523 -27.28 -36.22 -29.00
CA HIS A 523 -28.01 -37.45 -28.65
C HIS A 523 -28.57 -38.14 -29.90
N ALA A 524 -29.15 -37.39 -30.85
CA ALA A 524 -29.67 -37.95 -32.10
C ALA A 524 -28.54 -38.55 -32.96
N THR A 525 -27.44 -37.81 -33.14
CA THR A 525 -26.28 -38.21 -33.94
C THR A 525 -25.63 -39.48 -33.39
N TYR A 526 -25.28 -39.50 -32.10
CA TYR A 526 -24.62 -40.65 -31.50
C TYR A 526 -25.56 -41.86 -31.31
N SER A 527 -26.87 -41.66 -31.18
CA SER A 527 -27.84 -42.78 -31.22
C SER A 527 -27.90 -43.43 -32.61
N HIS A 528 -27.84 -42.65 -33.69
CA HIS A 528 -27.80 -43.18 -35.05
C HIS A 528 -26.50 -43.94 -35.33
N ILE A 529 -25.36 -43.39 -34.92
CA ILE A 529 -24.05 -44.05 -35.01
C ILE A 529 -24.06 -45.38 -34.24
N LEU A 530 -24.60 -45.40 -33.01
CA LEU A 530 -24.73 -46.64 -32.23
C LEU A 530 -25.59 -47.70 -32.95
N ALA A 531 -26.69 -47.28 -33.58
CA ALA A 531 -27.55 -48.18 -34.34
C ALA A 531 -26.83 -48.77 -35.58
N GLN A 532 -25.99 -47.99 -36.25
CA GLN A 532 -25.18 -48.47 -37.38
C GLN A 532 -24.07 -49.45 -36.94
N LEU A 533 -23.38 -49.15 -35.83
CA LEU A 533 -22.36 -50.04 -35.26
C LEU A 533 -22.96 -51.39 -34.85
N ASN A 534 -24.11 -51.39 -34.17
CA ASN A 534 -24.82 -52.61 -33.77
C ASN A 534 -25.52 -53.34 -34.93
N ALA A 535 -25.53 -52.77 -36.14
CA ALA A 535 -26.05 -53.39 -37.36
C ALA A 535 -24.94 -53.84 -38.33
N SER A 536 -23.67 -53.67 -37.93
CA SER A 536 -22.48 -54.08 -38.70
C SER A 536 -21.56 -55.05 -37.94
N SER A 537 -22.00 -55.50 -36.75
CA SER A 537 -21.44 -56.58 -35.93
C SER A 537 -22.26 -57.86 -36.03
#